data_AF-A0A7Y2C9D1-F1
#
_entry.id   AF-A0A7Y2C9D1-F1
#
_cell.length_a   1.000
_cell.length_b   1.000
_cell.length_c   1.000
_cell.angle_alpha   90.00
_cell.angle_beta   90.00
_cell.angle_gamma   90.00
#
_symmetry.space_group_name_H-M   'P 1'
#
loop_
_entity.id
_entity.type
_entity.pdbx_description
1 polymer ?
#
loop_
_entity_poly.entity_id
_entity_poly.type
_entity_poly.pdbx_seq_one_letter_code
_entity_poly.pdbx_strand_id
1 'polypeptide(L)' 'LQLAFTAALTLIIVIVLATTIGAMVPLNLHRFGIDPAMATGPFITTLNDIIGIIVFFVLSTLLYNP' A
#
# COMPACT_ATOMS: atom_id res chain seq x y z
N LEU A 1 -17.67 -16.51 -1.57
CA LEU A 1 -16.78 -16.48 -2.76
C LEU A 1 -16.37 -15.05 -3.12
N GLN A 2 -17.30 -14.10 -3.21
CA GLN A 2 -17.02 -12.67 -3.52
C GLN A 2 -15.96 -12.04 -2.59
N LEU A 3 -16.00 -12.32 -1.29
CA LEU A 3 -15.01 -11.78 -0.34
C LEU A 3 -13.61 -12.32 -0.63
N ALA A 4 -13.50 -13.63 -0.84
CA ALA A 4 -12.22 -14.28 -1.16
C ALA A 4 -11.64 -13.74 -2.47
N PHE A 5 -12.48 -13.55 -3.49
CA PHE A 5 -12.06 -12.95 -4.76
C PHE A 5 -11.60 -11.49 -4.59
N THR A 6 -12.37 -10.69 -3.85
CA THR A 6 -12.04 -9.28 -3.55
C THR A 6 -10.72 -9.17 -2.78
N ALA A 7 -10.52 -10.02 -1.77
CA ALA A 7 -9.29 -10.06 -1.00
C ALA A 7 -8.09 -10.50 -1.86
N ALA A 8 -8.24 -11.52 -2.70
CA ALA A 8 -7.19 -11.97 -3.61
C ALA A 8 -6.77 -10.85 -4.58
N LEU A 9 -7.75 -10.19 -5.22
CA LEU A 9 -7.49 -9.08 -6.12
C LEU A 9 -6.82 -7.89 -5.41
N THR A 10 -7.30 -7.58 -4.19
CA THR A 10 -6.70 -6.55 -3.33
C THR A 10 -5.24 -6.84 -3.06
N LEU A 11 -4.90 -8.06 -2.62
CA LEU A 11 -3.53 -8.42 -2.29
C LEU A 11 -2.59 -8.30 -3.48
N ILE A 12 -3.02 -8.71 -4.67
CA ILE A 12 -2.22 -8.56 -5.90
C ILE A 12 -1.89 -7.09 -6.15
N ILE A 13 -2.88 -6.21 -6.08
CA ILE A 13 -2.69 -4.77 -6.32
C ILE A 13 -1.81 -4.15 -5.23
N VAL A 14 -2.07 -4.47 -3.96
CA VAL A 14 -1.33 -3.93 -2.82
C VAL A 14 0.15 -4.36 -2.88
N ILE A 15 0.48 -5.60 -3.26
CA ILE A 15 1.87 -6.04 -3.39
C ILE A 15 2.64 -5.22 -4.45
N VAL A 16 2.01 -4.95 -5.61
CA VAL A 16 2.64 -4.14 -6.67
C VAL A 16 2.87 -2.69 -6.18
N LEU A 17 1.90 -2.11 -5.49
CA LEU A 17 2.04 -0.76 -4.93
C LEU A 17 3.07 -0.72 -3.80
N ALA A 18 3.07 -1.72 -2.91
CA ALA A 18 3.97 -1.82 -1.77
C ALA A 18 5.44 -1.89 -2.21
N THR A 19 5.75 -2.68 -3.24
CA THR A 19 7.11 -2.77 -3.81
C THR A 19 7.55 -1.43 -4.43
N THR A 20 6.64 -0.78 -5.15
CA THR A 20 6.90 0.55 -5.74
C THR A 20 7.19 1.60 -4.65
N ILE A 21 6.37 1.64 -3.60
CA ILE A 21 6.52 2.58 -2.49
C ILE A 21 7.75 2.26 -1.65
N GLY A 22 8.02 0.98 -1.39
CA GLY A 22 9.22 0.53 -0.68
C GLY A 22 10.51 1.01 -1.36
N ALA A 23 10.53 1.09 -2.69
CA ALA A 23 11.64 1.66 -3.44
C ALA A 23 11.65 3.21 -3.46
N MET A 24 10.47 3.84 -3.54
CA MET A 24 10.36 5.30 -3.64
C MET A 24 10.55 6.04 -2.30
N VAL A 25 10.13 5.47 -1.18
CA VAL A 25 10.18 6.13 0.15
C VAL A 25 11.61 6.52 0.55
N PRO A 26 12.63 5.64 0.50
CA PRO A 26 14.00 6.02 0.83
C PRO A 26 14.54 7.16 -0.05
N LEU A 27 14.23 7.14 -1.36
CA LEU A 27 14.64 8.17 -2.32
C LEU A 27 14.01 9.53 -2.00
N ASN A 28 12.72 9.53 -1.67
CA ASN A 28 12.01 10.75 -1.29
C ASN A 28 12.52 11.30 0.06
N LEU A 29 12.71 10.45 1.07
CA LEU A 29 13.24 10.86 2.37
C LEU A 29 14.62 11.52 2.23
N HIS A 30 15.53 10.90 1.46
CA HIS A 30 16.83 11.47 1.17
C HIS A 30 16.73 12.84 0.48
N ARG A 31 15.78 13.00 -0.46
CA ARG A 31 15.54 14.28 -1.15
C ARG A 31 15.03 15.39 -0.22
N PHE A 32 14.31 15.03 0.85
CA PHE A 32 13.87 15.96 1.89
C PHE A 32 14.90 16.17 3.02
N GLY A 33 16.09 15.57 2.92
CA GLY A 33 17.14 15.68 3.93
C GLY A 33 16.86 14.86 5.21
N ILE A 34 15.92 13.92 5.14
CA ILE A 34 15.60 13.00 6.24
C ILE A 34 16.44 11.74 6.04
N ASP A 35 17.13 11.28 7.10
CA ASP A 35 17.89 10.03 7.06
C ASP A 35 16.95 8.84 6.76
N PRO A 36 17.08 8.18 5.59
CA PRO A 36 16.24 7.05 5.24
C PRO A 36 16.42 5.87 6.20
N ALA A 37 17.62 5.65 6.77
CA ALA A 37 17.87 4.52 7.63
C ALA A 37 17.05 4.57 8.93
N MET A 38 16.76 5.78 9.42
CA MET A 38 15.94 5.99 10.62
C MET A 38 14.43 5.96 10.35
N ALA A 39 14.00 6.50 9.20
CA ALA A 39 12.59 6.76 8.92
C ALA A 39 11.90 5.72 8.03
N THR A 40 12.64 5.00 7.17
CA THR A 40 12.01 4.10 6.16
C THR A 40 11.14 3.01 6.78
N GLY A 41 11.53 2.41 7.91
CA GLY A 41 10.73 1.38 8.57
C GLY A 41 9.31 1.84 8.91
N PRO A 42 9.15 2.85 9.79
CA PRO A 42 7.84 3.41 10.12
C PRO A 42 7.06 3.97 8.93
N PHE A 43 7.73 4.62 7.97
CA PHE A 43 7.04 5.21 6.82
C PHE A 43 6.53 4.14 5.84
N ILE A 44 7.31 3.10 5.55
CA ILE A 44 6.89 2.06 4.61
C ILE A 44 5.71 1.27 5.18
N THR A 45 5.75 0.87 6.45
CA THR A 45 4.67 0.10 7.07
C THR A 45 3.38 0.91 7.14
N THR A 46 3.45 2.16 7.61
CA THR A 46 2.26 3.03 7.71
C THR A 46 1.64 3.35 6.35
N LEU A 47 2.46 3.66 5.34
CA LEU A 47 1.96 3.89 3.97
C LEU A 47 1.30 2.64 3.40
N ASN A 48 1.92 1.47 3.61
CA ASN A 48 1.36 0.21 3.14
C ASN A 48 0.02 -0.13 3.83
N ASP A 49 -0.11 0.13 5.13
CA ASP A 49 -1.36 -0.06 5.87
C ASP A 49 -2.47 0.84 5.32
N ILE A 50 -2.19 2.13 5.13
CA ILE A 50 -3.16 3.10 4.59
C ILE A 50 -3.60 2.68 3.19
N ILE A 51 -2.67 2.33 2.32
CA ILE A 51 -2.97 1.94 0.93
C ILE A 51 -3.70 0.61 0.88
N GLY A 52 -3.30 -0.36 1.70
CA GLY A 52 -3.97 -1.66 1.80
C GLY A 52 -5.44 -1.50 2.14
N ILE A 53 -5.74 -0.67 3.14
CA ILE A 53 -7.11 -0.36 3.56
C ILE A 53 -7.87 0.36 2.44
N ILE A 54 -7.29 1.39 1.83
CA ILE A 54 -7.95 2.14 0.74
C ILE A 54 -8.28 1.22 -0.44
N VAL A 55 -7.32 0.43 -0.92
CA VAL A 55 -7.51 -0.47 -2.06
C VAL A 55 -8.56 -1.53 -1.73
N PHE A 56 -8.51 -2.12 -0.53
CA PHE A 56 -9.50 -3.11 -0.11
C PHE A 56 -10.91 -2.54 -0.12
N PHE A 57 -11.11 -1.36 0.49
CA PHE A 57 -12.44 -0.75 0.57
C PHE A 57 -12.93 -0.27 -0.80
N VAL A 58 -12.06 0.30 -1.64
CA VAL A 58 -12.42 0.69 -3.02
C VAL A 58 -12.88 -0.53 -3.82
N LEU A 59 -12.10 -1.62 -3.81
CA LEU A 59 -12.49 -2.84 -4.51
C LEU A 59 -13.75 -3.46 -3.92
N SER A 60 -13.89 -3.46 -2.60
CA SER A 60 -15.10 -3.94 -1.93
C SER A 60 -16.31 -3.13 -2.37
N THR A 61 -16.24 -1.80 -2.39
CA THR A 61 -17.32 -0.94 -2.88
C THR A 61 -17.63 -1.19 -4.35
N LEU A 62 -16.63 -1.36 -5.21
CA LEU A 62 -16.86 -1.62 -6.64
C LEU A 62 -17.47 -3.00 -6.92
N LEU A 63 -17.14 -4.01 -6.11
CA LEU A 63 -17.55 -5.40 -6.35
C LEU A 63 -18.82 -5.81 -5.59
N TYR A 64 -19.13 -5.13 -4.49
CA TYR A 64 -20.31 -5.44 -3.65
C TYR A 64 -21.49 -4.48 -3.88
N ASN A 65 -21.24 -3.30 -4.42
CA ASN A 65 -22.31 -2.35 -4.73
C ASN A 65 -22.84 -2.67 -6.15
N PRO A 66 -24.15 -2.91 -6.32
CA PRO A 66 -24.74 -3.30 -7.60
C PRO A 66 -24.73 -2.18 -8.65
#